data_AF-A0A965UTW8-F1
#
_entry.id   AF-A0A965UTW8-F1
#
_cell.length_a   1.000
_cell.length_b   1.000
_cell.length_c   1.000
_cell.angle_alpha   90.00
_cell.angle_beta   90.00
_cell.angle_gamma   90.00
#
_symmetry.space_group_name_H-M   'P 1'
#
loop_
_entity.id
_entity.type
_entity.pdbx_description
1 polymer ?
#
loop_
_entity_poly.entity_id
_entity_poly.type
_entity_poly.pdbx_seq_one_letter_code
_entity_poly.pdbx_strand_id
1 'polypeptide(L)'
;MVDHAPRGILRIKIRRRPTKAWTVPELRKLLEATKAHDGKRLRSGADLGLFLRCWVLVCYETGSRFGDCMAFTRDNLRDDALAWVQSKTGDPLTRPLTPACLTAIDAMLAKSPDGRILGWACGRRMAMRWMRVLIDSIGIGGTSK
;
A
#
# COMPACT_ATOMS: atom_id res chain seq x y z
N MET A 1 40.24 -37.22 6.56
CA MET A 1 38.79 -37.20 6.89
C MET A 1 38.65 -36.61 8.27
N VAL A 2 37.80 -35.59 8.46
CA VAL A 2 37.52 -35.04 9.78
C VAL A 2 36.25 -35.72 10.30
N ASP A 3 36.39 -36.66 11.23
CA ASP A 3 35.31 -37.54 11.71
C ASP A 3 34.37 -36.90 12.76
N HIS A 4 34.65 -35.68 13.22
CA HIS A 4 33.83 -35.01 14.24
C HIS A 4 33.56 -33.54 13.89
N ALA A 5 32.28 -33.14 13.96
CA ALA A 5 31.90 -31.74 13.82
C ALA A 5 32.50 -30.92 15.01
N PRO A 6 33.13 -29.75 14.76
CA PRO A 6 33.81 -28.99 15.80
C PRO A 6 32.82 -28.57 16.91
N ARG A 7 33.18 -28.85 18.16
CA ARG A 7 32.46 -28.35 19.34
C ARG A 7 32.67 -26.84 19.43
N GLY A 8 31.59 -26.07 19.55
CA GLY A 8 31.64 -24.60 19.64
C GLY A 8 30.92 -23.84 18.53
N ILE A 9 30.13 -24.52 17.67
CA ILE A 9 29.23 -23.83 16.73
C ILE A 9 28.12 -23.14 17.54
N LEU A 10 28.36 -21.88 17.91
CA LEU A 10 27.39 -21.00 18.54
C LEU A 10 26.28 -20.70 17.54
N ARG A 11 25.06 -21.17 17.83
CA ARG A 11 23.86 -20.85 17.04
C ARG A 11 23.66 -19.33 17.06
N ILE A 12 23.87 -18.66 15.93
CA ILE A 12 23.64 -17.22 15.80
C ILE A 12 22.16 -16.94 16.09
N LYS A 13 21.88 -16.26 17.20
CA LYS A 13 20.52 -15.89 17.59
C LYS A 13 20.05 -14.75 16.68
N ILE A 14 19.25 -15.08 15.68
CA ILE A 14 18.59 -14.08 14.84
C ILE A 14 17.65 -13.25 15.73
N ARG A 15 18.02 -11.98 15.97
CA ARG A 15 17.31 -11.09 16.90
C ARG A 15 15.90 -10.72 16.44
N ARG A 16 15.66 -10.69 15.12
CA ARG A 16 14.35 -10.41 14.51
C ARG A 16 14.18 -11.24 13.25
N ARG A 17 13.06 -11.95 13.14
CA ARG A 17 12.69 -12.62 11.88
C ARG A 17 12.48 -11.56 10.79
N PRO A 18 12.97 -11.77 9.58
CA PRO A 18 12.72 -10.84 8.48
C PRO A 18 11.21 -10.75 8.21
N THR A 19 10.76 -9.55 7.85
CA THR A 19 9.36 -9.34 7.43
C THR A 19 9.10 -10.12 6.15
N LYS A 20 8.06 -10.96 6.13
CA LYS A 20 7.61 -11.66 4.93
C LYS A 20 7.02 -10.65 3.95
N ALA A 21 7.58 -10.56 2.74
CA ALA A 21 6.98 -9.81 1.65
C ALA A 21 5.83 -10.60 1.02
N TRP A 22 4.83 -9.88 0.51
CA TRP A 22 3.77 -10.52 -0.27
C TRP A 22 4.28 -10.89 -1.67
N THR A 23 3.82 -12.04 -2.14
CA THR A 23 4.01 -12.51 -3.49
C THR A 23 3.02 -11.84 -4.45
N VAL A 24 3.31 -11.87 -5.75
CA VAL A 24 2.39 -11.33 -6.79
C VAL A 24 1.00 -11.98 -6.74
N PRO A 25 0.85 -13.31 -6.56
CA PRO A 25 -0.47 -13.92 -6.38
C PRO A 25 -1.21 -13.43 -5.13
N GLU A 26 -0.52 -13.22 -4.00
CA GLU A 26 -1.12 -12.66 -2.78
C GLU A 26 -1.62 -11.22 -3.02
N LEU A 27 -0.87 -10.41 -3.76
CA LEU A 27 -1.28 -9.06 -4.16
C LEU A 27 -2.50 -9.06 -5.07
N ARG A 28 -2.57 -9.97 -6.05
CA ARG A 28 -3.76 -10.14 -6.90
C ARG A 28 -4.98 -10.53 -6.06
N LYS A 29 -4.81 -11.47 -5.12
CA LYS A 29 -5.87 -11.84 -4.18
C LYS A 29 -6.33 -10.66 -3.34
N LEU A 30 -5.40 -9.82 -2.88
CA LEU A 30 -5.71 -8.61 -2.12
C LEU A 30 -6.52 -7.61 -2.95
N LEU A 31 -6.12 -7.36 -4.21
CA LEU A 31 -6.86 -6.49 -5.13
C LEU A 31 -8.27 -7.01 -5.40
N GLU A 32 -8.42 -8.31 -5.65
CA GLU A 32 -9.74 -8.92 -5.87
C GLU A 32 -10.64 -8.80 -4.63
N ALA A 33 -10.09 -8.99 -3.42
CA ALA A 33 -10.85 -8.86 -2.19
C ALA A 33 -11.37 -7.44 -1.93
N THR A 34 -10.77 -6.41 -2.54
CA THR A 34 -11.31 -5.03 -2.45
C THR A 34 -12.72 -4.92 -3.03
N LYS A 35 -13.06 -5.73 -4.04
CA LYS A 35 -14.38 -5.72 -4.71
C LYS A 35 -15.52 -6.09 -3.77
N ALA A 36 -15.26 -6.90 -2.74
CA ALA A 36 -16.26 -7.23 -1.72
C ALA A 36 -16.68 -6.02 -0.87
N HIS A 37 -15.96 -4.89 -0.98
CA HIS A 37 -16.28 -3.64 -0.32
C HIS A 37 -16.83 -2.57 -1.26
N ASP A 38 -17.03 -2.88 -2.54
CA ASP A 38 -17.63 -1.95 -3.50
C ASP A 38 -19.07 -1.62 -3.07
N GLY A 39 -19.48 -0.36 -3.24
CA GLY A 39 -20.75 0.19 -2.79
C GLY A 39 -20.78 0.60 -1.31
N LYS A 40 -19.85 0.10 -0.48
CA LYS A 40 -19.78 0.49 0.93
C LYS A 40 -19.16 1.88 1.07
N ARG A 41 -19.91 2.83 1.63
CA ARG A 41 -19.46 4.22 1.76
C ARG A 41 -18.73 4.49 3.08
N LEU A 42 -17.64 5.25 2.98
CA LEU A 42 -17.00 5.91 4.11
C LEU A 42 -17.80 7.15 4.53
N ARG A 43 -17.51 7.69 5.73
CA ARG A 43 -18.15 8.92 6.23
C ARG A 43 -17.93 10.13 5.29
N SER A 44 -16.82 10.16 4.56
CA SER A 44 -16.51 11.17 3.55
C SER A 44 -17.33 11.05 2.27
N GLY A 45 -18.11 9.97 2.10
CA GLY A 45 -18.81 9.64 0.85
C GLY A 45 -17.97 8.83 -0.14
N ALA A 46 -16.67 8.65 0.11
CA ALA A 46 -15.80 7.78 -0.68
C ALA A 46 -16.29 6.33 -0.65
N ASP A 47 -16.14 5.63 -1.78
CA ASP A 47 -16.36 4.18 -1.84
C ASP A 47 -15.17 3.45 -1.21
N LEU A 48 -15.45 2.54 -0.27
CA LEU A 48 -14.41 1.83 0.49
C LEU A 48 -13.63 0.86 -0.38
N GLY A 49 -14.30 0.11 -1.26
CA GLY A 49 -13.65 -0.84 -2.17
C GLY A 49 -12.71 -0.12 -3.13
N LEU A 50 -13.18 0.97 -3.74
CA LEU A 50 -12.37 1.85 -4.58
C LEU A 50 -11.18 2.46 -3.82
N PHE A 51 -11.41 2.98 -2.61
CA PHE A 51 -10.35 3.54 -1.77
C PHE A 51 -9.25 2.51 -1.48
N LEU A 52 -9.63 1.30 -1.05
CA LEU A 52 -8.68 0.23 -0.75
C LEU A 52 -7.91 -0.20 -2.00
N ARG A 53 -8.60 -0.34 -3.14
CA ARG A 53 -8.00 -0.71 -4.42
C ARG A 53 -6.99 0.32 -4.90
N CYS A 54 -7.39 1.60 -4.91
CA CYS A 54 -6.51 2.71 -5.27
C CYS A 54 -5.28 2.73 -4.35
N TRP A 55 -5.47 2.52 -3.05
CA TRP A 55 -4.35 2.50 -2.11
C TRP A 55 -3.37 1.34 -2.38
N VAL A 56 -3.86 0.11 -2.56
CA VAL A 56 -2.98 -1.03 -2.87
C VAL A 56 -2.17 -0.77 -4.15
N LEU A 57 -2.81 -0.31 -5.22
CA LEU A 57 -2.15 -0.02 -6.50
C LEU A 57 -1.09 1.07 -6.37
N VAL A 58 -1.45 2.22 -5.80
CA VAL A 58 -0.53 3.35 -5.60
C VAL A 58 0.68 2.92 -4.77
N CYS A 59 0.47 2.26 -3.63
CA CYS A 59 1.58 1.80 -2.79
C CYS A 59 2.48 0.80 -3.51
N TYR A 60 1.90 -0.16 -4.22
CA TYR A 60 2.66 -1.21 -4.90
C TYR A 60 3.53 -0.65 -6.02
N GLU A 61 2.96 0.19 -6.89
CA GLU A 61 3.66 0.71 -8.06
C GLU A 61 4.68 1.81 -7.71
N THR A 62 4.37 2.64 -6.70
CA THR A 62 5.26 3.74 -6.33
C THR A 62 6.35 3.34 -5.33
N GLY A 63 6.12 2.30 -4.52
CA GLY A 63 6.96 1.95 -3.37
C GLY A 63 7.03 3.06 -2.31
N SER A 64 6.08 4.00 -2.34
CA SER A 64 6.06 5.15 -1.42
C SER A 64 5.61 4.76 -0.01
N ARG A 65 5.98 5.58 0.98
CA ARG A 65 5.57 5.34 2.36
C ARG A 65 4.09 5.70 2.50
N PHE A 66 3.42 5.06 3.47
CA PHE A 66 2.02 5.36 3.77
C PHE A 66 1.75 6.85 3.99
N GLY A 67 2.68 7.57 4.65
CA GLY A 67 2.56 9.01 4.83
C GLY A 67 2.51 9.79 3.52
N ASP A 68 3.37 9.44 2.56
CA ASP A 68 3.45 10.05 1.23
C ASP A 68 2.19 9.70 0.42
N CYS A 69 1.76 8.43 0.40
CA CYS A 69 0.52 8.00 -0.27
C CYS A 69 -0.72 8.81 0.14
N MET A 70 -0.83 9.11 1.43
CA MET A 70 -1.94 9.87 1.98
C MET A 70 -1.84 11.38 1.71
N ALA A 71 -0.67 11.85 1.26
CA ALA A 71 -0.41 13.25 0.93
C ALA A 71 -0.48 13.54 -0.57
N PHE A 72 -0.45 12.52 -1.44
CA PHE A 72 -0.52 12.73 -2.88
C PHE A 72 -1.78 13.47 -3.31
N THR A 73 -1.60 14.41 -4.23
CA THR A 73 -2.62 15.23 -4.87
C THR A 73 -2.63 15.03 -6.38
N ARG A 74 -3.63 15.61 -7.05
CA ARG A 74 -3.65 15.72 -8.51
C ARG A 74 -2.37 16.35 -9.06
N ASP A 75 -1.79 17.33 -8.36
CA ASP A 75 -0.57 18.02 -8.78
C ASP A 75 0.68 17.13 -8.75
N ASN A 76 0.60 15.93 -8.16
CA ASN A 76 1.66 14.93 -8.26
C ASN A 76 1.57 14.09 -9.54
N LEU A 77 0.46 14.12 -10.28
CA LEU A 77 0.32 13.37 -11.52
C LEU A 77 0.96 14.13 -12.69
N ARG A 78 1.75 13.43 -13.48
CA ARG A 78 2.37 13.89 -14.72
C ARG A 78 2.13 12.82 -15.77
N ASP A 79 1.14 13.05 -16.63
CA ASP A 79 0.69 12.09 -17.64
C ASP A 79 0.36 10.72 -17.02
N ASP A 80 1.18 9.70 -17.30
CA ASP A 80 1.05 8.33 -16.81
C ASP A 80 1.95 8.04 -15.60
N ALA A 81 2.50 9.06 -14.94
CA ALA A 81 3.42 8.90 -13.82
C ALA A 81 3.02 9.72 -12.58
N LEU A 82 3.46 9.26 -11.42
CA LEU A 82 3.41 10.01 -10.17
C LEU A 82 4.78 10.57 -9.83
N ALA A 83 4.87 11.89 -9.65
CA ALA A 83 6.07 12.61 -9.29
C ALA A 83 5.92 13.32 -7.93
N TRP A 84 6.87 13.10 -7.02
CA TRP A 84 6.86 13.70 -5.68
C TRP A 84 8.26 13.79 -5.07
N VAL A 85 8.39 14.56 -4.01
CA VAL A 85 9.59 14.58 -3.17
C VAL A 85 9.30 13.76 -1.92
N GLN A 86 10.13 12.74 -1.61
CA GLN A 86 9.92 11.91 -0.43
C GLN A 86 10.07 12.74 0.84
N SER A 87 9.03 12.76 1.70
CA SER A 87 9.05 13.58 2.92
C SER A 87 10.20 13.23 3.88
N LYS A 88 10.66 11.97 3.89
CA LYS A 88 11.72 11.51 4.79
C LYS A 88 13.13 11.91 4.35
N THR A 89 13.41 11.83 3.05
CA THR A 89 14.79 11.98 2.53
C THR A 89 14.99 13.24 1.72
N GLY A 90 13.91 13.86 1.23
CA GLY A 90 13.98 14.99 0.31
C GLY A 90 14.29 14.60 -1.13
N ASP A 91 14.36 13.30 -1.44
CA ASP A 91 14.70 12.85 -2.79
C ASP A 91 13.50 12.99 -3.73
N PRO A 92 13.66 13.63 -4.91
CA PRO A 92 12.64 13.64 -5.94
C PRO A 92 12.54 12.25 -6.57
N LEU A 93 11.32 11.76 -6.72
CA LEU A 93 11.02 10.48 -7.37
C LEU A 93 9.92 10.66 -8.41
N THR A 94 10.02 9.88 -9.47
CA THR A 94 8.97 9.71 -10.47
C THR A 94 8.77 8.22 -10.71
N ARG A 95 7.52 7.77 -10.74
CA ARG A 95 7.17 6.37 -10.96
C ARG A 95 6.07 6.28 -12.01
N PRO A 96 6.27 5.51 -13.09
CA PRO A 96 5.21 5.24 -14.05
C PRO A 96 4.10 4.43 -13.38
N LEU A 97 2.87 4.68 -13.78
CA LEU A 97 1.67 4.03 -13.27
C LEU A 97 1.01 3.22 -14.37
N THR A 98 0.44 2.08 -13.99
CA THR A 98 -0.35 1.29 -14.93
C THR A 98 -1.70 1.96 -15.20
N PRO A 99 -2.37 1.64 -16.34
CA PRO A 99 -3.71 2.14 -16.62
C PRO A 99 -4.73 1.79 -15.52
N ALA A 100 -4.56 0.63 -14.85
CA ALA A 100 -5.43 0.23 -13.74
C ALA A 100 -5.27 1.14 -12.52
N CYS A 101 -4.03 1.55 -12.21
CA CYS A 101 -3.75 2.50 -11.13
C CYS A 101 -4.29 3.88 -11.46
N LEU A 102 -4.03 4.39 -12.67
CA LEU A 102 -4.56 5.68 -13.15
C LEU A 102 -6.09 5.73 -13.09
N THR A 103 -6.76 4.68 -13.57
CA THR A 103 -8.23 4.58 -13.50
C THR A 103 -8.75 4.67 -12.06
N ALA A 104 -8.09 4.00 -11.11
CA ALA A 104 -8.48 4.04 -9.70
C ALA A 104 -8.22 5.43 -9.08
N ILE A 105 -7.12 6.07 -9.44
CA ILE A 105 -6.77 7.43 -9.01
C ILE A 105 -7.79 8.44 -9.54
N ASP A 106 -8.12 8.38 -10.82
CA ASP A 106 -9.10 9.29 -11.44
C ASP A 106 -10.48 9.14 -10.81
N ALA A 107 -10.92 7.91 -10.55
CA ALA A 107 -12.19 7.65 -9.86
C ALA A 107 -12.21 8.19 -8.43
N MET A 108 -11.08 8.16 -7.73
CA MET A 108 -10.94 8.79 -6.41
C MET A 108 -10.94 10.32 -6.51
N LEU A 109 -10.16 10.89 -7.43
CA LEU A 109 -10.04 12.34 -7.62
C LEU A 109 -11.35 12.97 -8.09
N ALA A 110 -12.17 12.27 -8.87
CA ALA A 110 -13.48 12.76 -9.31
C ALA A 110 -14.45 13.08 -8.15
N LYS A 111 -14.20 12.51 -6.96
CA LYS A 111 -15.00 12.75 -5.75
C LYS A 111 -14.23 13.52 -4.67
N SER A 112 -12.96 13.83 -4.91
CA SER A 112 -12.08 14.45 -3.93
C SER A 112 -12.42 15.94 -3.77
N PRO A 113 -12.75 16.40 -2.55
CA PRO A 113 -13.09 17.81 -2.32
C PRO A 113 -11.86 18.73 -2.25
N ASP A 114 -10.65 18.17 -2.05
CA ASP A 114 -9.43 18.94 -1.81
C ASP A 114 -8.26 18.56 -2.74
N GLY A 115 -8.55 17.78 -3.77
CA GLY A 115 -7.57 17.36 -4.77
C GLY A 115 -6.58 16.29 -4.29
N ARG A 116 -6.66 15.82 -3.05
CA ARG A 116 -5.89 14.64 -2.60
C ARG A 116 -6.41 13.37 -3.27
N ILE A 117 -5.54 12.40 -3.50
CA ILE A 117 -5.93 11.10 -4.07
C ILE A 117 -6.61 10.25 -2.98
N LEU A 118 -5.91 9.97 -1.89
CA LEU A 118 -6.39 9.09 -0.80
C LEU A 118 -6.72 9.86 0.50
N GLY A 119 -6.00 10.94 0.77
CA GLY A 119 -5.99 11.62 2.08
C GLY A 119 -7.33 12.20 2.54
N TRP A 120 -8.24 12.50 1.61
CA TRP A 120 -9.57 13.04 1.89
C TRP A 120 -10.58 11.97 2.31
N ALA A 121 -10.36 10.71 1.89
CA ALA A 121 -11.35 9.65 2.03
C ALA A 121 -11.52 9.21 3.49
N CYS A 122 -10.43 9.08 4.25
CA CYS A 122 -10.49 8.88 5.69
C CYS A 122 -9.15 9.20 6.37
N GLY A 123 -9.19 9.37 7.70
CA GLY A 123 -7.99 9.57 8.50
C GLY A 123 -7.07 8.34 8.51
N ARG A 124 -5.76 8.59 8.66
CA ARG A 124 -4.69 7.56 8.61
C ARG A 124 -4.96 6.33 9.48
N ARG A 125 -5.45 6.52 10.71
CA ARG A 125 -5.77 5.40 11.63
C ARG A 125 -6.91 4.53 11.09
N MET A 126 -7.93 5.14 10.50
CA MET A 126 -9.07 4.42 9.92
C MET A 126 -8.68 3.67 8.66
N ALA A 127 -7.86 4.29 7.79
CA ALA A 127 -7.30 3.63 6.63
C ALA A 127 -6.57 2.34 7.03
N MET A 128 -5.63 2.43 7.98
CA MET A 128 -4.88 1.27 8.48
C MET A 128 -5.79 0.19 9.09
N ARG A 129 -6.87 0.58 9.75
CA ARG A 129 -7.89 -0.35 10.25
C ARG A 129 -8.57 -1.10 9.13
N TRP A 130 -9.01 -0.42 8.07
CA TRP A 130 -9.65 -1.07 6.92
C TRP A 130 -8.70 -1.99 6.15
N MET A 131 -7.45 -1.56 5.94
CA MET A 131 -6.43 -2.40 5.31
C MET A 131 -6.16 -3.66 6.15
N ARG A 132 -6.07 -3.52 7.48
CA ARG A 132 -5.96 -4.67 8.40
C ARG A 132 -7.12 -5.64 8.24
N VAL A 133 -8.35 -5.14 8.28
CA VAL A 133 -9.57 -5.96 8.12
C VAL A 133 -9.55 -6.69 6.77
N LEU A 134 -9.15 -6.02 5.69
CA LEU A 134 -9.03 -6.63 4.37
C LEU A 134 -7.96 -7.72 4.31
N ILE A 135 -6.77 -7.49 4.87
CA ILE A 135 -5.68 -8.48 4.89
C ILE A 135 -6.07 -9.71 5.72
N ASP A 136 -6.69 -9.48 6.89
CA ASP A 136 -7.10 -10.54 7.80
C ASP A 136 -8.21 -11.40 7.16
N SER A 137 -9.12 -10.82 6.38
CA SER A 137 -10.20 -11.57 5.71
C SER A 137 -9.72 -12.56 4.64
N ILE A 138 -8.53 -12.33 4.05
CA ILE A 138 -7.94 -13.21 3.04
C ILE A 138 -6.79 -14.08 3.57
N GLY A 139 -6.42 -13.92 4.84
CA GLY A 139 -5.46 -14.78 5.54
C GLY A 139 -4.00 -14.67 5.05
N ILE A 140 -3.62 -13.60 4.35
CA ILE A 140 -2.24 -13.47 3.81
C ILE A 140 -1.25 -12.94 4.85
N GLY A 141 -1.74 -12.47 6.00
CA GLY A 141 -0.94 -11.88 7.06
C GLY A 141 -0.17 -10.64 6.63
N GLY A 142 0.72 -10.15 7.49
CA GLY A 142 1.49 -8.93 7.27
C GLY A 142 1.28 -7.92 8.40
N THR A 143 2.20 -6.97 8.52
CA THR A 143 2.10 -5.94 9.56
C THR A 143 2.24 -4.57 8.94
N SER A 144 1.35 -3.67 9.34
CA SER A 144 1.42 -2.26 9.01
C SER A 144 2.29 -1.47 10.01
N LYS A 145 3.19 -2.16 10.74
CA LYS A 145 4.16 -1.58 11.67
C LYS A 145 5.54 -1.56 11.05
#